data_AF-A0AAW0JKQ7-F1
#
_entry.id   AF-A0AAW0JKQ7-F1
#
_cell.length_a   1.000
_cell.length_b   1.000
_cell.length_c   1.000
_cell.angle_alpha   90.00
_cell.angle_beta   90.00
_cell.angle_gamma   90.00
#
_symmetry.space_group_name_H-M   'P 1'
#
loop_
_entity.id
_entity.type
_entity.pdbx_description
1 polymer ?
#
loop_
_entity_poly.entity_id
_entity_poly.type
_entity_poly.pdbx_seq_one_letter_code
_entity_poly.pdbx_strand_id
1 'polypeptide(L)'
;MAVGTVGSGLVDCHCHLSAPDFNSDLDDVLEKAKKDLDVALPIIEKYKDRLLAIGEVGLDFTPKFAGTDEEKEEQRQVLIRQVQLAKRLNVPFLLSLLSKKQKLVKQLPLSSICLETDSPALGPEKLTRNEPCNISISAEFIAQVKGISVEEVQEVTTQNALKLFPKLQDLLQK
;
A
#
# COMPACT_ATOMS: atom_id res chain seq x y z
N MET A 1 -17.38 -16.93 -25.33
CA MET A 1 -16.82 -17.29 -24.01
C MET A 1 -16.91 -16.02 -23.18
N ALA A 2 -17.88 -15.95 -22.26
CA ALA A 2 -18.14 -14.75 -21.47
C ALA A 2 -16.96 -14.48 -20.54
N VAL A 3 -16.30 -13.33 -20.72
CA VAL A 3 -15.34 -12.79 -19.77
C VAL A 3 -16.15 -12.42 -18.54
N GLY A 4 -15.97 -13.16 -17.44
CA GLY A 4 -16.65 -12.88 -16.18
C GLY A 4 -16.35 -11.44 -15.75
N THR A 5 -17.39 -10.62 -15.62
CA THR A 5 -17.32 -9.30 -15.03
C THR A 5 -16.81 -9.45 -13.61
N VAL A 6 -15.56 -9.03 -13.35
CA VAL A 6 -15.06 -8.80 -12.00
C VAL A 6 -16.03 -7.81 -11.34
N GLY A 7 -16.60 -8.19 -10.20
CA GLY A 7 -17.64 -7.42 -9.53
C GLY A 7 -17.27 -5.94 -9.36
N SER A 8 -18.27 -5.07 -9.49
CA SER A 8 -18.19 -3.61 -9.37
C SER A 8 -17.84 -3.16 -7.95
N GLY A 9 -16.60 -3.39 -7.52
CA GLY A 9 -16.10 -3.03 -6.20
C GLY A 9 -14.76 -2.32 -6.28
N LEU A 10 -14.59 -1.28 -5.47
CA LEU A 10 -13.32 -0.59 -5.30
C LEU A 10 -12.28 -1.49 -4.63
N VAL A 11 -11.04 -1.47 -5.14
CA VAL A 11 -9.91 -2.16 -4.51
C VAL A 11 -9.10 -1.16 -3.70
N ASP A 12 -9.13 -1.33 -2.37
CA ASP A 12 -8.23 -0.63 -1.46
C ASP A 12 -6.86 -1.30 -1.45
N CYS A 13 -5.88 -0.64 -2.08
CA CYS A 13 -4.56 -1.19 -2.27
C CYS A 13 -3.69 -1.13 -1.01
N HIS A 14 -4.07 -0.31 -0.02
CA HIS A 14 -3.35 -0.20 1.23
C HIS A 14 -4.30 0.16 2.38
N CYS A 15 -4.47 -0.78 3.30
CA CYS A 15 -5.05 -0.58 4.61
C CYS A 15 -4.25 -1.37 5.65
N HIS A 16 -4.17 -0.85 6.87
CA HIS A 16 -3.55 -1.51 8.01
C HIS A 16 -4.59 -2.29 8.81
N LEU A 17 -4.28 -3.56 9.08
CA LEU A 17 -5.08 -4.37 10.01
C LEU A 17 -4.78 -3.92 11.44
N SER A 18 -5.66 -3.10 12.00
CA SER A 18 -5.70 -2.82 13.44
C SER A 18 -6.54 -3.90 14.12
N ALA A 19 -5.93 -5.07 14.41
CA ALA A 19 -6.59 -6.11 15.19
C ALA A 19 -6.28 -5.89 16.68
N PRO A 20 -7.30 -5.83 17.56
CA PRO A 20 -7.10 -5.64 18.99
C PRO A 20 -6.16 -6.68 19.63
N ASP A 21 -6.13 -7.89 19.06
CA ASP A 21 -5.30 -9.01 19.50
C ASP A 21 -3.79 -8.72 19.41
N PHE A 22 -3.37 -7.79 18.54
CA PHE A 22 -1.98 -7.36 18.36
C PHE A 22 -1.63 -6.09 19.13
N ASN A 23 -2.53 -5.57 19.97
CA ASN A 23 -2.22 -4.39 20.79
C ASN A 23 -1.26 -4.72 21.92
N SER A 24 -1.25 -5.96 22.40
CA SER A 24 -0.46 -6.37 23.58
C SER A 24 1.04 -6.51 23.31
N ASP A 25 1.42 -6.76 22.07
CA ASP A 25 2.80 -6.95 21.62
C ASP A 25 3.24 -5.85 20.64
N LEU A 26 2.42 -4.82 20.40
CA LEU A 26 2.71 -3.75 19.44
C LEU A 26 4.02 -3.04 19.76
N ASP A 27 4.26 -2.66 21.02
CA ASP A 27 5.49 -1.98 21.42
C ASP A 27 6.73 -2.88 21.25
N ASP A 28 6.60 -4.17 21.56
CA ASP A 28 7.63 -5.18 21.34
C ASP A 28 7.91 -5.42 19.86
N VAL A 29 6.86 -5.46 19.03
CA VAL A 29 6.96 -5.57 17.57
C VAL A 29 7.60 -4.31 17.00
N LEU A 30 7.29 -3.12 17.50
CA LEU A 30 7.93 -1.87 17.08
C LEU A 30 9.41 -1.80 17.49
N GLU A 31 9.75 -2.24 18.70
CA GLU A 31 11.14 -2.40 19.17
C GLU A 31 11.93 -3.42 18.34
N LYS A 32 11.30 -4.54 17.95
CA LYS A 32 11.91 -5.59 17.12
C LYS A 32 11.94 -5.25 15.64
N ALA A 33 10.96 -4.52 15.11
CA ALA A 33 10.91 -4.06 13.72
C ALA A 33 11.97 -2.99 13.46
N LYS A 34 12.33 -2.20 14.49
CA LYS A 34 13.55 -1.38 14.48
C LYS A 34 14.85 -2.21 14.38
N LYS A 35 14.78 -3.52 14.64
CA LYS A 35 15.90 -4.47 14.69
C LYS A 35 15.82 -5.59 13.63
N ASP A 36 15.49 -5.21 12.41
CA ASP A 36 15.83 -5.93 11.17
C ASP A 36 14.74 -6.83 10.54
N LEU A 37 14.79 -6.89 9.21
CA LEU A 37 13.97 -7.71 8.31
C LEU A 37 14.01 -9.20 8.70
N ASP A 38 15.09 -9.66 9.33
CA ASP A 38 15.30 -11.06 9.70
C ASP A 38 14.23 -11.61 10.66
N VAL A 39 13.66 -10.77 11.52
CA VAL A 39 12.57 -11.19 12.41
C VAL A 39 11.27 -11.42 11.63
N ALA A 40 11.05 -10.66 10.55
CA ALA A 40 9.85 -10.77 9.73
C ALA A 40 9.94 -11.91 8.69
N LEU A 41 11.14 -12.31 8.28
CA LEU A 41 11.35 -13.32 7.22
C LEU A 41 10.60 -14.65 7.46
N PRO A 42 10.59 -15.27 8.66
CA PRO A 42 9.85 -16.51 8.87
C PRO A 42 8.35 -16.36 8.69
N ILE A 43 7.78 -15.20 9.07
CA ILE A 43 6.35 -14.90 8.91
C ILE A 43 6.04 -14.71 7.43
N ILE A 44 6.88 -13.95 6.72
CA ILE A 44 6.75 -13.73 5.27
C ILE A 44 6.80 -15.06 4.52
N GLU A 45 7.75 -15.94 4.86
CA GLU A 45 7.89 -17.24 4.21
C GLU A 45 6.69 -18.15 4.50
N LYS A 46 6.17 -18.13 5.74
CA LYS A 46 4.98 -18.89 6.15
C LYS A 46 3.74 -18.51 5.32
N TYR A 47 3.60 -17.25 4.93
CA TYR A 47 2.42 -16.75 4.22
C TYR A 47 2.66 -16.40 2.76
N LYS A 48 3.81 -16.79 2.17
CA LYS A 48 4.26 -16.37 0.84
C LYS A 48 3.24 -16.57 -0.29
N ASP A 49 2.44 -17.63 -0.22
CA ASP A 49 1.44 -17.94 -1.25
C ASP A 49 0.23 -17.00 -1.19
N ARG A 50 0.05 -16.29 -0.08
CA ARG A 50 -0.99 -15.27 0.13
C ARG A 50 -0.45 -13.84 -0.01
N LEU A 51 0.86 -13.66 -0.17
CA LEU A 51 1.46 -12.33 -0.32
C LEU A 51 1.20 -11.79 -1.72
N LEU A 52 0.65 -10.56 -1.76
CA LEU A 52 0.36 -9.82 -2.99
C LEU A 52 1.49 -8.86 -3.38
N ALA A 53 2.23 -8.31 -2.42
CA ALA A 53 3.36 -7.41 -2.63
C ALA A 53 4.24 -7.28 -1.38
N ILE A 54 5.43 -6.69 -1.54
CA ILE A 54 6.29 -6.20 -0.45
C ILE A 54 6.25 -4.66 -0.47
N GLY A 55 5.83 -4.05 0.63
CA GLY A 55 5.51 -2.61 0.75
C GLY A 55 4.88 -2.30 2.11
N GLU A 56 4.68 -1.04 2.49
CA GLU A 56 5.16 0.21 1.89
C GLU A 56 6.60 0.49 2.37
N VAL A 57 7.52 0.76 1.44
CA VAL A 57 8.93 1.00 1.76
C VAL A 57 9.35 2.37 1.28
N GLY A 58 10.05 3.15 2.10
CA GLY A 58 10.58 4.46 1.70
C GLY A 58 11.92 4.77 2.34
N LEU A 59 12.54 5.85 1.89
CA LEU A 59 13.68 6.47 2.55
C LEU A 59 13.20 7.79 3.14
N ASP A 60 13.38 7.98 4.45
CA ASP A 60 13.08 9.22 5.14
C ASP A 60 14.35 9.79 5.78
N PHE A 61 14.99 10.70 5.04
CA PHE A 61 16.19 11.41 5.47
C PHE A 61 15.87 12.71 6.22
N THR A 62 14.62 12.88 6.70
CA THR A 62 14.32 13.97 7.63
C THR A 62 15.25 13.82 8.84
N PRO A 63 15.91 14.89 9.31
CA PRO A 63 16.87 14.80 10.42
C PRO A 63 16.33 14.17 11.72
N LYS A 64 15.00 14.13 11.88
CA LYS A 64 14.30 13.44 12.97
C LYS A 64 14.40 11.91 12.89
N PHE A 65 14.49 11.35 11.68
CA PHE A 65 14.45 9.92 11.39
C PHE A 65 15.77 9.34 10.86
N ALA A 66 16.58 10.16 10.18
CA ALA A 66 17.97 9.84 9.85
C ALA A 66 18.79 11.13 9.76
N GLY A 67 19.47 11.47 10.85
CA GLY A 67 20.29 12.68 10.98
C GLY A 67 21.74 12.48 10.54
N THR A 68 22.23 11.25 10.63
CA THR A 68 23.61 10.87 10.30
C THR A 68 23.69 10.15 8.95
N ASP A 69 24.88 10.10 8.36
CA ASP A 69 25.07 9.34 7.11
C ASP A 69 25.01 7.83 7.33
N GLU A 70 25.33 7.36 8.54
CA GLU A 70 25.19 5.96 8.95
C GLU A 70 23.71 5.54 8.96
N GLU A 71 22.83 6.30 9.63
CA GLU A 71 21.38 6.01 9.65
C GLU A 71 20.75 6.03 8.24
N LYS A 72 21.20 6.95 7.37
CA LYS A 72 20.74 7.00 5.98
C LYS A 72 21.19 5.74 5.21
N GLU A 73 22.41 5.27 5.47
CA GLU A 73 22.93 4.06 4.84
C GLU A 73 22.21 2.81 5.34
N GLU A 74 21.88 2.72 6.63
CA GLU A 74 21.03 1.66 7.18
C GLU A 74 19.68 1.60 6.46
N GLN A 75 18.99 2.74 6.29
CA GLN A 75 17.74 2.78 5.53
C GLN A 75 17.90 2.26 4.09
N ARG A 76 19.02 2.58 3.41
CA ARG A 76 19.31 2.07 2.06
C ARG A 76 19.52 0.55 2.06
N GLN A 77 20.25 0.02 3.04
CA GLN A 77 20.48 -1.43 3.14
C GLN A 77 19.18 -2.19 3.39
N VAL A 78 18.31 -1.69 4.28
CA VAL A 78 16.97 -2.27 4.50
C VAL A 78 16.15 -2.26 3.22
N LEU A 79 16.13 -1.14 2.49
CA LEU A 79 15.44 -1.03 1.20
C LEU A 79 15.96 -2.07 0.20
N ILE A 80 17.28 -2.22 0.05
CA ILE A 80 17.89 -3.20 -0.86
C ILE A 80 17.44 -4.62 -0.51
N ARG A 81 17.45 -4.98 0.78
CA ARG A 81 17.03 -6.31 1.24
C ARG A 81 15.55 -6.58 0.94
N GLN A 82 14.68 -5.59 1.10
CA GLN A 82 13.26 -5.74 0.79
C GLN A 82 13.00 -5.85 -0.73
N VAL A 83 13.78 -5.15 -1.56
CA VAL A 83 13.75 -5.34 -3.03
C VAL A 83 14.21 -6.75 -3.41
N GLN A 84 15.29 -7.25 -2.81
CA GLN A 84 15.78 -8.62 -3.04
C GLN A 84 14.73 -9.67 -2.63
N LEU A 85 14.04 -9.43 -1.51
CA LEU A 85 12.94 -10.28 -1.05
C LEU A 85 11.77 -10.31 -2.03
N ALA A 86 11.32 -9.14 -2.50
CA ALA A 86 10.24 -9.05 -3.48
C ALA A 86 10.58 -9.78 -4.78
N LYS A 87 11.82 -9.64 -5.26
CA LYS A 87 12.34 -10.41 -6.40
C LYS A 87 12.32 -11.92 -6.15
N ARG A 88 12.80 -12.36 -4.98
CA ARG A 88 12.83 -13.79 -4.60
C ARG A 88 11.44 -14.40 -4.55
N LEU A 89 10.46 -13.65 -4.06
CA LEU A 89 9.07 -14.09 -3.94
C LEU A 89 8.26 -13.87 -5.23
N ASN A 90 8.84 -13.24 -6.24
CA ASN A 90 8.19 -12.85 -7.49
C ASN A 90 6.87 -12.09 -7.25
N VAL A 91 6.92 -11.08 -6.38
CA VAL A 91 5.80 -10.20 -6.08
C VAL A 91 6.18 -8.74 -6.36
N PRO A 92 5.21 -7.87 -6.68
CA PRO A 92 5.39 -6.43 -6.76
C PRO A 92 6.10 -5.84 -5.53
N PHE A 93 6.90 -4.80 -5.77
CA PHE A 93 7.55 -4.01 -4.74
C PHE A 93 6.98 -2.59 -4.73
N LEU A 94 6.43 -2.14 -3.61
CA LEU A 94 5.79 -0.83 -3.47
C LEU A 94 6.74 0.14 -2.77
N LEU A 95 7.24 1.11 -3.53
CA LEU A 95 8.13 2.17 -3.05
C LEU A 95 7.35 3.47 -2.81
N SER A 96 7.43 4.01 -1.60
CA SER A 96 6.91 5.31 -1.23
C SER A 96 7.98 6.38 -1.30
N LEU A 97 7.72 7.39 -2.12
CA LEU A 97 8.55 8.58 -2.24
C LEU A 97 7.78 9.75 -1.62
N LEU A 98 8.22 10.21 -0.46
CA LEU A 98 7.51 11.25 0.28
C LEU A 98 7.51 12.60 -0.48
N SER A 99 6.30 13.18 -0.51
CA SER A 99 5.95 14.61 -0.52
C SER A 99 5.40 15.22 -1.81
N LYS A 100 4.11 15.62 -1.69
CA LYS A 100 3.23 16.36 -2.65
C LYS A 100 2.42 15.52 -3.66
N LYS A 101 1.71 14.50 -3.15
CA LYS A 101 0.81 13.61 -3.92
C LYS A 101 -0.34 14.33 -4.67
N GLN A 102 -0.94 15.40 -4.13
CA GLN A 102 -2.15 16.02 -4.73
C GLN A 102 -1.93 16.69 -6.10
N LYS A 103 -0.78 17.35 -6.32
CA LYS A 103 -0.50 17.99 -7.63
C LYS A 103 -0.28 16.95 -8.73
N LEU A 104 0.18 15.75 -8.36
CA LEU A 104 0.43 14.65 -9.30
C LEU A 104 -0.88 14.07 -9.84
N VAL A 105 -1.97 14.06 -9.07
CA VAL A 105 -3.27 13.54 -9.53
C VAL A 105 -3.73 14.23 -10.83
N LYS A 106 -3.47 15.54 -10.97
CA LYS A 106 -3.79 16.30 -12.19
C LYS A 106 -2.91 15.90 -13.38
N GLN A 107 -1.66 15.53 -13.14
CA GLN A 107 -0.65 15.31 -14.18
C GLN A 107 -0.55 13.85 -14.61
N LEU A 108 -0.84 12.91 -13.71
CA LEU A 108 -0.74 11.49 -13.98
C LEU A 108 -1.95 11.00 -14.78
N PRO A 109 -1.74 10.13 -15.79
CA PRO A 109 -2.85 9.44 -16.43
C PRO A 109 -3.57 8.55 -15.39
N LEU A 110 -4.90 8.43 -15.49
CA LEU A 110 -5.69 7.61 -14.56
C LEU A 110 -5.24 6.14 -14.55
N SER A 111 -4.75 5.63 -15.68
CA SER A 111 -4.17 4.29 -15.85
C SER A 111 -2.88 4.04 -15.05
N SER A 112 -2.35 5.05 -14.35
CA SER A 112 -1.19 4.93 -13.46
C SER A 112 -1.54 5.18 -11.99
N ILE A 113 -2.84 5.22 -11.64
CA ILE A 113 -3.32 5.52 -10.30
C ILE A 113 -4.03 4.29 -9.72
N CYS A 114 -3.66 3.92 -8.49
CA CYS A 114 -4.41 3.01 -7.64
C CYS A 114 -5.00 3.80 -6.45
N LEU A 115 -6.04 3.28 -5.82
CA LEU A 115 -6.67 3.91 -4.66
C LEU A 115 -6.23 3.23 -3.36
N GLU A 116 -6.05 4.02 -2.31
CA GLU A 116 -5.75 3.57 -0.96
C GLU A 116 -6.51 4.41 0.07
N THR A 117 -6.82 3.83 1.24
CA THR A 117 -7.34 4.59 2.39
C THR A 117 -6.28 4.93 3.42
N ASP A 118 -5.27 4.07 3.57
CA ASP A 118 -4.32 4.12 4.69
C ASP A 118 -5.02 4.00 6.07
N SER A 119 -6.23 3.43 6.10
CA SER A 119 -6.95 3.12 7.34
C SER A 119 -6.06 2.32 8.30
N PRO A 120 -6.09 2.59 9.62
CA PRO A 120 -7.01 3.49 10.34
C PRO A 120 -6.58 4.97 10.36
N ALA A 121 -5.46 5.33 9.72
CA ALA A 121 -5.00 6.70 9.62
C ALA A 121 -5.75 7.48 8.52
N LEU A 122 -5.62 8.81 8.52
CA LEU A 122 -6.20 9.71 7.51
C LEU A 122 -7.74 9.66 7.45
N GLY A 123 -8.40 9.75 8.60
CA GLY A 123 -9.86 9.85 8.67
C GLY A 123 -10.43 10.98 7.80
N PRO A 124 -11.70 10.86 7.38
CA PRO A 124 -12.37 11.89 6.58
C PRO A 124 -12.42 13.25 7.30
N GLU A 125 -12.39 13.21 8.63
CA GLU A 125 -12.24 14.37 9.49
C GLU A 125 -10.90 14.34 10.22
N LYS A 126 -10.39 15.51 10.61
CA LYS A 126 -9.14 15.57 11.37
C LYS A 126 -9.27 14.81 12.68
N LEU A 127 -8.28 13.96 12.96
CA LEU A 127 -8.17 13.17 14.19
C LEU A 127 -9.28 12.12 14.39
N THR A 128 -10.03 11.78 13.33
CA THR A 128 -10.94 10.63 13.36
C THR A 128 -10.31 9.39 12.76
N ARG A 129 -10.82 8.22 13.16
CA ARG A 129 -10.41 6.94 12.59
C ARG A 129 -10.92 6.81 11.17
N ASN A 130 -10.08 6.32 10.26
CA ASN A 130 -10.47 5.99 8.91
C ASN A 130 -10.87 4.51 8.78
N GLU A 131 -11.72 4.22 7.82
CA GLU A 131 -12.20 2.87 7.54
C GLU A 131 -12.02 2.56 6.04
N PRO A 132 -11.78 1.29 5.65
CA PRO A 132 -11.56 0.92 4.25
C PRO A 132 -12.71 1.34 3.30
N CYS A 133 -13.95 1.43 3.82
CA CYS A 133 -15.10 1.87 3.04
C CYS A 133 -15.00 3.33 2.58
N ASN A 134 -14.17 4.16 3.21
CA ASN A 134 -13.98 5.57 2.84
C ASN A 134 -13.16 5.76 1.56
N ILE A 135 -12.72 4.68 0.92
CA ILE A 135 -12.03 4.73 -0.39
C ILE A 135 -12.85 5.43 -1.48
N SER A 136 -14.18 5.46 -1.37
CA SER A 136 -15.06 6.22 -2.26
C SER A 136 -14.74 7.71 -2.27
N ILE A 137 -14.31 8.28 -1.14
CA ILE A 137 -13.92 9.69 -1.03
C ILE A 137 -12.74 10.01 -1.94
N SER A 138 -11.75 9.11 -2.01
CA SER A 138 -10.62 9.22 -2.93
C SER A 138 -11.07 9.15 -4.39
N ALA A 139 -12.01 8.26 -4.71
CA ALA A 139 -12.55 8.14 -6.07
C ALA A 139 -13.30 9.41 -6.50
N GLU A 140 -14.17 9.95 -5.64
CA GLU A 140 -14.90 11.20 -5.87
C GLU A 140 -13.96 12.39 -6.08
N PHE A 141 -12.92 12.52 -5.25
CA PHE A 141 -11.94 13.58 -5.39
C PHE A 141 -11.20 13.50 -6.74
N ILE A 142 -10.78 12.30 -7.16
CA ILE A 142 -10.08 12.13 -8.45
C ILE A 142 -11.02 12.43 -9.63
N ALA A 143 -12.28 11.99 -9.55
CA ALA A 143 -13.30 12.27 -10.56
C ALA A 143 -13.48 13.79 -10.75
N GLN A 144 -13.60 14.53 -9.64
CA GLN A 144 -13.70 15.99 -9.65
C GLN A 144 -12.44 16.64 -10.25
N VAL A 145 -11.24 16.19 -9.86
CA VAL A 145 -9.97 16.76 -10.31
C VAL A 145 -9.73 16.51 -11.81
N LYS A 146 -10.18 15.37 -12.34
CA LYS A 146 -9.98 14.96 -13.74
C LYS A 146 -11.14 15.32 -14.67
N GLY A 147 -12.33 15.64 -14.14
CA GLY A 147 -13.52 15.96 -14.94
C GLY A 147 -14.13 14.74 -15.63
N ILE A 148 -14.11 13.58 -14.96
CA ILE A 148 -14.65 12.30 -15.43
C ILE A 148 -15.65 11.74 -14.41
N SER A 149 -16.36 10.66 -14.73
CA SER A 149 -17.32 10.06 -13.79
C SER A 149 -16.61 9.27 -12.69
N VAL A 150 -17.30 9.09 -11.55
CA VAL A 150 -16.79 8.27 -10.45
C VAL A 150 -16.68 6.81 -10.89
N GLU A 151 -17.62 6.34 -11.69
CA GLU A 151 -17.64 4.98 -12.25
C GLU A 151 -16.39 4.72 -13.10
N GLU A 152 -15.98 5.68 -13.93
CA GLU A 152 -14.76 5.57 -14.74
C GLU A 152 -13.50 5.50 -13.85
N VAL A 153 -13.45 6.29 -12.77
CA VAL A 153 -12.36 6.19 -11.78
C VAL A 153 -12.35 4.81 -11.13
N GLN A 154 -13.49 4.31 -10.69
CA GLN A 154 -13.61 3.01 -10.04
C GLN A 154 -13.14 1.89 -10.97
N GLU A 155 -13.62 1.88 -12.21
CA GLU A 155 -13.27 0.86 -13.21
C GLU A 155 -11.77 0.87 -13.50
N VAL A 156 -11.21 2.02 -13.88
CA VAL A 156 -9.79 2.11 -14.28
C VAL A 156 -8.86 1.81 -13.11
N THR A 157 -9.12 2.36 -11.93
CA THR A 157 -8.26 2.13 -10.75
C THR A 157 -8.34 0.69 -10.25
N THR A 158 -9.49 0.04 -10.36
CA THR A 158 -9.66 -1.39 -10.07
C THR A 158 -8.86 -2.25 -11.05
N GLN A 159 -8.93 -1.96 -12.35
CA GLN A 159 -8.12 -2.66 -13.35
C GLN A 159 -6.62 -2.45 -13.12
N ASN A 160 -6.20 -1.25 -12.72
CA ASN A 160 -4.81 -0.97 -12.37
C ASN A 160 -4.36 -1.82 -11.18
N ALA A 161 -5.19 -1.93 -10.12
CA ALA A 161 -4.89 -2.75 -8.95
C ALA A 161 -4.80 -4.23 -9.31
N LEU A 162 -5.72 -4.76 -10.13
CA LEU A 162 -5.68 -6.15 -10.59
C LEU A 162 -4.46 -6.45 -11.47
N LYS A 163 -4.01 -5.47 -12.26
CA LYS A 163 -2.77 -5.57 -13.05
C LYS A 163 -1.54 -5.53 -12.15
N LEU A 164 -1.56 -4.70 -11.11
CA LEU A 164 -0.47 -4.56 -10.15
C LEU A 164 -0.35 -5.80 -9.27
N PHE A 165 -1.46 -6.37 -8.81
CA PHE A 165 -1.52 -7.54 -7.94
C PHE A 165 -2.19 -8.71 -8.67
N PRO A 166 -1.49 -9.39 -9.60
CA PRO A 166 -2.09 -10.44 -10.44
C PRO A 166 -2.69 -11.59 -9.61
N LYS A 167 -2.08 -11.94 -8.48
CA LYS A 167 -2.60 -12.96 -7.53
C LYS A 167 -3.94 -12.60 -6.88
N LEU A 168 -4.36 -11.32 -6.93
CA LEU A 168 -5.66 -10.88 -6.41
C LEU A 168 -6.81 -11.49 -7.22
N GLN A 169 -6.62 -11.69 -8.53
CA GLN A 169 -7.63 -12.32 -9.38
C GLN A 169 -7.95 -13.75 -8.91
N ASP A 170 -6.93 -14.51 -8.51
CA ASP A 170 -7.09 -15.88 -8.00
C ASP A 170 -7.83 -15.93 -6.66
N LEU A 171 -7.78 -14.85 -5.87
CA LEU A 171 -8.49 -14.74 -4.59
C LEU A 171 -9.95 -14.34 -4.77
N LEU A 172 -10.26 -13.51 -5.76
CA LEU A 172 -11.62 -13.04 -6.05
C LEU A 172 -12.50 -14.10 -6.76
N GLN A 173 -11.89 -15.17 -7.28
CA GLN A 173 -12.58 -16.27 -7.97
C GLN A 173 -12.97 -17.43 -7.04
N LYS A 174 -12.66 -17.36 -5.74
CA LYS A 174 -13.00 -18.36 -4.72
C LYS A 174 -14.21 -17.92 -3.91
#